data_AF-A0A1Y5HTF2-F1
#
_entry.id   AF-A0A1Y5HTF2-F1
#
_cell.length_a   1.000
_cell.length_b   1.000
_cell.length_c   1.000
_cell.angle_alpha   90.00
_cell.angle_beta   90.00
_cell.angle_gamma   90.00
#
_symmetry.space_group_name_H-M   'P 1'
#
loop_
_entity.id
_entity.type
_entity.pdbx_description
1 polymer ?
#
loop_
_entity_poly.entity_id
_entity_poly.type
_entity_poly.pdbx_seq_one_letter_code
_entity_poly.pdbx_strand_id
1 'polypeptide(L)' 'MSKISFVILISVLFSSGCSTVKPWQRGYLSEDVMSASADPLRSSLDNHIYFSKEGSSGGGQSAGGGCGCN' A
#
# COMPACT_ATOMS: atom_id res chain seq x y z
N MET A 1 -26.13 24.77 2.52
CA MET A 1 -24.87 25.29 3.08
C MET A 1 -24.39 24.49 4.30
N SER A 2 -25.19 24.32 5.36
CA SER A 2 -24.80 23.54 6.56
C SER A 2 -24.35 22.08 6.28
N LYS A 3 -25.05 21.35 5.40
CA LYS A 3 -24.72 19.94 5.06
C LYS A 3 -23.35 19.77 4.40
N ILE A 4 -22.96 20.70 3.51
CA ILE A 4 -21.66 20.67 2.82
C ILE A 4 -20.52 20.95 3.80
N SER A 5 -20.72 21.91 4.72
CA SER A 5 -19.75 22.19 5.79
C SER A 5 -19.53 20.95 6.68
N PHE A 6 -20.60 20.22 6.99
CA PHE A 6 -20.51 18.99 7.80
C PHE A 6 -19.73 17.86 7.09
N VAL A 7 -19.94 17.68 5.78
CA VAL A 7 -19.18 16.69 4.99
C VAL A 7 -17.69 17.04 4.91
N ILE A 8 -17.36 18.32 4.73
CA ILE A 8 -15.96 18.78 4.71
C ILE A 8 -15.29 18.53 6.07
N LEU A 9 -15.97 18.85 7.17
CA LEU A 9 -15.46 18.61 8.52
C LEU A 9 -15.15 17.13 8.77
N ILE A 10 -16.06 16.24 8.35
CA ILE A 10 -15.87 14.79 8.46
C ILE A 10 -14.65 14.34 7.64
N SER A 11 -14.52 14.81 6.39
CA SER A 11 -13.40 14.43 5.52
C SER A 11 -12.03 14.82 6.10
N VAL A 12 -11.95 15.97 6.78
CA VAL A 12 -10.69 16.41 7.42
C VAL A 12 -10.30 15.50 8.59
N LEU A 13 -11.28 15.06 9.38
CA LEU A 13 -11.04 14.15 10.51
C LEU A 13 -10.50 12.78 10.08
N PHE A 14 -10.88 12.28 8.89
CA PHE A 14 -10.38 11.00 8.39
C PHE A 14 -8.98 11.07 7.78
N SER A 15 -8.45 12.25 7.48
CA SER A 15 -7.13 12.41 6.86
C SER A 15 -5.95 12.43 7.85
N SER A 16 -6.20 12.52 9.16
CA SER A 16 -5.14 12.72 10.18
C SER A 16 -4.28 11.49 10.49
N GLY A 17 -4.54 10.34 9.87
CA GLY A 17 -3.75 9.11 10.02
C GLY A 17 -2.63 8.93 8.98
N CYS A 18 -2.61 9.74 7.92
CA CYS A 18 -1.62 9.59 6.85
C CYS A 18 -0.34 10.36 7.21
N SER A 19 0.70 9.64 7.68
CA SER A 19 2.02 10.22 7.94
C SER A 19 3.11 9.47 7.19
N THR A 20 4.07 10.20 6.63
CA THR A 20 5.24 9.60 5.99
C THR A 20 6.24 9.20 7.06
N VAL A 21 6.48 7.89 7.20
CA VAL A 21 7.47 7.34 8.15
C VAL A 21 8.79 7.05 7.44
N LYS A 22 9.90 7.18 8.17
CA LYS A 22 11.22 6.87 7.62
C LYS A 22 11.31 5.37 7.33
N PRO A 23 12.02 4.94 6.26
CA PRO A 23 12.01 3.54 5.82
C PRO A 23 12.34 2.52 6.92
N TRP A 24 13.30 2.81 7.80
CA TRP A 24 13.71 1.92 8.90
C TRP A 24 12.73 1.85 10.06
N GLN A 25 11.79 2.80 10.18
CA GLN A 25 10.74 2.74 11.20
C GLN A 25 9.65 1.73 10.82
N ARG A 26 9.51 1.38 9.53
CA ARG A 26 8.50 0.43 9.06
C ARG A 26 8.68 -0.94 9.71
N GLY A 27 9.91 -1.41 9.93
CA GLY A 27 10.15 -2.72 10.55
C GLY A 27 9.55 -2.90 11.95
N TYR A 28 9.31 -1.81 12.70
CA TYR A 28 8.62 -1.85 13.99
C TYR A 28 7.10 -1.61 13.90
N LEU A 29 6.63 -1.07 12.78
CA LEU A 29 5.23 -0.69 12.52
C LEU A 29 4.51 -1.64 11.56
N SER A 30 5.23 -2.55 10.90
CA SER A 30 4.69 -3.54 9.97
C SER A 30 4.88 -4.94 10.55
N GLU A 31 3.95 -5.36 11.40
CA GLU A 31 3.91 -6.75 11.86
C GLU A 31 3.63 -7.70 10.69
N ASP A 32 4.12 -8.95 10.76
CA ASP A 32 3.94 -9.93 9.68
C ASP A 32 2.46 -10.19 9.36
N VAL A 33 1.57 -10.09 10.36
CA VAL A 33 0.11 -10.24 10.19
C VAL A 33 -0.53 -9.13 9.36
N MET A 34 0.16 -7.98 9.22
CA MET A 34 -0.29 -6.84 8.42
C MET A 34 0.22 -6.92 6.98
N SER A 35 0.99 -7.97 6.65
CA SER A 35 1.46 -8.22 5.28
C SER A 35 0.27 -8.40 4.34
N ALA A 36 0.33 -7.75 3.17
CA ALA A 36 -0.68 -7.90 2.12
C ALA A 36 -0.75 -9.34 1.58
N SER A 37 0.34 -10.10 1.69
CA SER A 37 0.41 -11.50 1.30
C SER A 37 0.64 -12.41 2.51
N ALA A 38 -0.23 -13.39 2.70
CA ALA A 38 -0.06 -14.44 3.70
C ALA A 38 1.15 -15.34 3.44
N ASP A 39 1.57 -15.47 2.17
CA ASP A 39 2.77 -16.19 1.76
C ASP A 39 3.60 -15.29 0.81
N PRO A 40 4.65 -14.62 1.33
CA PRO A 40 5.46 -13.70 0.54
C PRO A 40 6.31 -14.42 -0.53
N LEU A 41 6.71 -15.68 -0.28
CA LEU A 41 7.48 -16.48 -1.25
C LEU A 41 6.63 -16.81 -2.47
N ARG A 42 5.41 -17.28 -2.23
CA ARG A 42 4.47 -17.58 -3.31
C ARG A 42 4.08 -16.32 -4.07
N SER A 43 3.81 -15.22 -3.37
CA SER A 43 3.51 -13.93 -4.02
C SER A 43 4.66 -13.45 -4.89
N SER A 44 5.91 -13.58 -4.43
CA SER A 44 7.09 -13.25 -5.24
C SER A 44 7.21 -14.12 -6.49
N LEU A 45 6.93 -15.42 -6.39
CA LEU A 45 6.97 -16.33 -7.52
C LEU A 45 5.88 -16.00 -8.55
N ASP A 46 4.65 -15.75 -8.10
CA ASP A 46 3.53 -15.40 -8.96
C ASP A 46 3.80 -14.07 -9.70
N ASN A 47 4.37 -13.08 -9.00
CA ASN A 47 4.82 -11.83 -9.63
C ASN A 47 5.90 -12.08 -10.69
N HIS A 48 6.89 -12.92 -10.41
CA HIS A 48 7.95 -13.26 -11.36
C HIS A 48 7.37 -13.94 -12.63
N ILE A 49 6.43 -14.86 -12.45
CA ILE A 49 5.72 -15.52 -13.56
C ILE A 49 4.91 -14.49 -14.36
N TYR A 50 4.15 -13.63 -13.68
CA TYR A 50 3.33 -12.60 -14.31
C TYR A 50 4.17 -11.63 -15.13
N PHE A 51 5.27 -11.10 -14.58
CA PHE A 51 6.18 -10.24 -15.34
C PHE A 51 6.79 -10.93 -16.55
N SER A 52 7.16 -12.21 -16.39
CA SER A 52 7.76 -12.98 -17.48
C SER A 52 6.79 -13.27 -18.62
N LYS A 53 5.48 -13.31 -18.34
CA LYS A 53 4.44 -13.65 -19.33
C LYS A 53 3.72 -12.42 -19.89
N GLU A 54 3.50 -11.40 -19.08
CA GLU A 54 2.49 -10.36 -19.32
C GLU A 54 3.00 -8.94 -18.96
N GLY A 55 4.26 -8.79 -18.51
CA GLY A 55 4.82 -7.58 -17.89
C GLY A 55 5.10 -6.37 -18.79
N SER A 56 4.40 -6.20 -19.91
CA SER A 56 4.66 -5.08 -20.85
C SER A 56 4.20 -3.71 -20.32
N SER A 57 3.39 -3.67 -19.26
CA SER A 57 2.79 -2.44 -18.71
C SER A 57 3.50 -1.84 -17.49
N GLY A 58 4.50 -2.52 -16.90
CA GLY A 58 5.30 -1.99 -15.80
C GLY A 58 4.51 -1.55 -14.56
N GLY A 59 4.53 -2.38 -13.52
CA GLY A 59 3.94 -2.02 -12.22
C GLY A 59 4.13 -3.17 -11.23
N GLY A 60 5.30 -3.24 -10.61
CA GLY A 60 5.59 -4.28 -9.62
C GLY A 60 4.97 -3.94 -8.27
N GLN A 61 4.43 -4.95 -7.58
CA GLN A 61 4.02 -4.78 -6.19
C GLN A 61 5.22 -4.29 -5.37
N SER A 62 5.09 -3.12 -4.75
CA SER A 62 6.12 -2.68 -3.80
C SER A 62 6.20 -3.71 -2.66
N ALA A 63 7.41 -3.99 -2.17
CA ALA A 63 7.66 -4.96 -1.11
C ALA A 63 6.96 -4.64 0.25
N GLY A 64 6.09 -3.64 0.28
CA GLY A 64 5.18 -3.33 1.36
C GLY A 64 4.15 -2.29 0.94
N GLY A 65 2.98 -2.74 0.50
CA GLY A 65 1.70 -2.00 0.52
C GLY A 65 1.60 -0.62 -0.15
N GLY A 66 2.59 -0.21 -0.95
CA GLY A 66 2.62 1.05 -1.67
C GLY A 66 2.18 0.94 -3.13
N CYS A 67 1.88 2.10 -3.74
CA CYS A 67 1.60 2.23 -5.16
C CYS A 67 2.84 1.80 -5.95
N GLY A 68 2.79 0.60 -6.51
CA GLY A 68 3.87 -0.12 -7.17
C GLY A 68 4.36 0.49 -8.48
N CYS A 69 4.69 1.78 -8.47
CA CYS A 69 5.26 2.46 -9.62
C CYS A 69 6.72 2.02 -9.82
N ASN A 70 7.04 1.62 -11.06
CA ASN A 70 8.42 1.46 -11.56
C ASN A 70 9.25 2.73 -11.36
#